data_AF-A0A0B1STG3-F1
#
_entry.id   AF-A0A0B1STG3-F1
#
_cell.length_a   1.000
_cell.length_b   1.000
_cell.length_c   1.000
_cell.angle_alpha   90.00
_cell.angle_beta   90.00
_cell.angle_gamma   90.00
#
_symmetry.space_group_name_H-M   'P 1'
#
loop_
_entity.id
_entity.type
_entity.pdbx_description
1 polymer ?
#
loop_
_entity_poly.entity_id
_entity_poly.type
_entity_poly.pdbx_seq_one_letter_code
_entity_poly.pdbx_strand_id
1 'polypeptide(L)'
;MKLLPPAINFDAVKAHVMCAMESATRHAVMNCRDLIGGDNRNHFEPLLKLFDSLLVIGLFDDSEMEALLKLIHPAAFDPNYEPGTTQKGLTEIELSEYVKIQLVNIIDHLCDIQLRHRIESLVGFTEGFVAELQQDQCKRYMDIKQSDMSPAEAAKKTKEFRCPPKEQMFRLLKCKVKEEEATILDDDVEYDQCPMAENLQQQLRDFCALLVEKIGNEDEVNDEERQDLIETEDGSWVDSLARLVVAVPPPPPPDEKVLITKKGTRNFR
;
A
#
# COMPACT_ATOMS: atom_id res chain seq x y z
N MET A 1 -0.65 40.70 -18.82
CA MET A 1 -1.52 39.52 -19.06
C MET A 1 -0.72 38.28 -18.75
N LYS A 2 -1.18 37.42 -17.83
CA LYS A 2 -0.59 36.08 -17.68
C LYS A 2 -1.22 35.19 -18.75
N LEU A 3 -0.40 34.67 -19.66
CA LEU A 3 -0.85 33.71 -20.66
C LEU A 3 -1.13 32.39 -19.95
N LEU A 4 -2.29 31.79 -20.23
CA LEU A 4 -2.61 30.44 -19.80
C LEU A 4 -1.98 29.43 -20.78
N PRO A 5 -1.68 28.20 -20.33
CA PRO A 5 -1.25 27.14 -21.23
C PRO A 5 -2.33 26.83 -22.28
N PRO A 6 -1.93 26.38 -23.48
CA PRO A 6 -2.87 26.00 -24.53
C PRO A 6 -3.74 24.82 -24.07
N ALA A 7 -5.03 24.87 -24.42
CA ALA A 7 -5.96 23.80 -24.10
C ALA A 7 -5.72 22.58 -24.99
N ILE A 8 -5.77 21.38 -24.39
CA ILE A 8 -5.65 20.09 -25.06
C ILE A 8 -6.86 19.25 -24.65
N ASN A 9 -7.41 18.47 -25.58
CA ASN A 9 -8.45 17.49 -25.27
C ASN A 9 -7.81 16.22 -24.68
N PHE A 10 -7.75 16.14 -23.35
CA PHE A 10 -7.12 15.03 -22.64
C PHE A 10 -7.82 13.69 -22.88
N ASP A 11 -9.15 13.67 -23.03
CA ASP A 11 -9.89 12.42 -23.30
C ASP A 11 -9.48 11.81 -24.64
N ALA A 12 -9.36 12.65 -25.68
CA ALA A 12 -8.91 12.22 -27.00
C ALA A 12 -7.45 11.73 -26.98
N VAL A 13 -6.57 12.41 -26.24
CA VAL A 13 -5.17 12.01 -26.10
C VAL A 13 -5.07 10.69 -25.34
N LYS A 14 -5.81 10.54 -24.23
CA LYS A 14 -5.85 9.34 -23.41
C LYS A 14 -6.32 8.12 -24.20
N ALA A 15 -7.45 8.24 -24.90
CA ALA A 15 -7.98 7.19 -25.76
C ALA A 15 -6.96 6.80 -26.85
N HIS A 16 -6.31 7.79 -27.46
CA HIS A 16 -5.27 7.53 -28.46
C HIS A 16 -4.09 6.76 -27.88
N VAL A 17 -3.59 7.16 -26.70
CA VAL A 17 -2.46 6.50 -26.02
C VAL A 17 -2.81 5.05 -25.70
N MET A 18 -3.99 4.78 -25.13
CA MET A 18 -4.40 3.41 -24.78
C MET A 18 -4.51 2.52 -26.03
N CYS A 19 -5.19 2.99 -27.08
CA CYS A 19 -5.28 2.24 -28.34
C CYS A 19 -3.92 2.03 -29.01
N ALA A 20 -3.04 3.05 -28.98
CA ALA A 20 -1.71 2.96 -29.55
C ALA A 20 -0.82 1.97 -28.78
N MET A 21 -0.89 1.97 -27.45
CA MET A 21 -0.19 1.02 -26.57
C MET A 21 -0.63 -0.42 -26.81
N GLU A 22 -1.93 -0.67 -26.96
CA GLU A 22 -2.46 -1.99 -27.28
C GLU A 22 -1.97 -2.47 -28.67
N SER A 23 -2.10 -1.60 -29.69
CA SER A 23 -1.64 -1.93 -31.05
C SER A 23 -0.14 -2.16 -31.13
N ALA A 24 0.66 -1.35 -30.43
CA ALA A 24 2.11 -1.46 -30.41
C ALA A 24 2.56 -2.78 -29.75
N THR A 25 1.97 -3.09 -28.59
CA THR A 25 2.20 -4.37 -27.90
C THR A 25 1.84 -5.55 -28.81
N ARG A 26 0.66 -5.51 -29.45
CA ARG A 26 0.22 -6.57 -30.37
C ARG A 26 1.18 -6.76 -31.56
N HIS A 27 1.65 -5.69 -32.18
CA HIS A 27 2.60 -5.79 -33.31
C HIS A 27 3.97 -6.32 -32.88
N ALA A 28 4.45 -5.91 -31.70
CA ALA A 28 5.71 -6.41 -31.16
C ALA A 28 5.63 -7.90 -30.81
N VAL A 29 4.53 -8.36 -30.22
CA VAL A 29 4.30 -9.78 -29.90
C VAL A 29 4.26 -10.64 -31.16
N MET A 30 3.71 -10.12 -32.25
CA MET A 30 3.66 -10.81 -33.56
C MET A 30 5.02 -10.82 -34.29
N ASN A 31 6.08 -10.29 -33.68
CA ASN A 31 7.41 -10.13 -34.29
C ASN A 31 7.34 -9.45 -35.67
N CYS A 32 6.49 -8.44 -35.80
CA CYS A 32 6.40 -7.67 -37.04
C CYS A 32 7.76 -7.03 -37.34
N ARG A 33 8.29 -7.28 -38.54
CA ARG A 33 9.57 -6.71 -39.01
C ARG A 33 9.52 -5.19 -39.17
N ASP A 34 8.32 -4.65 -39.42
CA ASP A 34 8.08 -3.24 -39.68
C ASP A 34 7.41 -2.58 -38.46
N LEU A 35 8.17 -2.36 -37.39
CA LEU A 35 7.71 -1.53 -36.27
C LEU A 35 7.64 -0.07 -36.70
N ILE A 36 6.65 0.67 -36.18
CA ILE A 36 6.55 2.11 -36.41
C ILE A 36 7.80 2.78 -35.84
N GLY A 37 8.50 3.59 -36.65
CA GLY A 37 9.77 4.20 -36.26
C GLY A 37 11.01 3.34 -36.56
N GLY A 38 10.84 2.16 -37.17
CA GLY A 38 11.91 1.33 -37.71
C GLY A 38 12.66 0.46 -36.69
N ASP A 39 12.59 0.78 -35.41
CA ASP A 39 13.17 -0.01 -34.33
C ASP A 39 12.25 -0.07 -33.09
N ASN A 40 12.58 -0.94 -32.14
CA ASN A 40 11.81 -1.13 -30.91
C ASN A 40 11.75 0.15 -30.05
N ARG A 41 12.84 0.94 -30.06
CA ARG A 41 12.95 2.15 -29.24
C ARG A 41 11.97 3.23 -29.69
N ASN A 42 12.02 3.60 -30.97
CA ASN A 42 11.17 4.64 -31.54
C ASN A 42 9.70 4.21 -31.56
N HIS A 43 9.44 2.89 -31.55
CA HIS A 43 8.10 2.35 -31.48
C HIS A 43 7.43 2.60 -30.12
N PHE A 44 8.15 2.38 -29.01
CA PHE A 44 7.57 2.43 -27.66
C PHE A 44 7.91 3.68 -26.86
N GLU A 45 9.13 4.23 -26.98
CA GLU A 45 9.61 5.29 -26.09
C GLU A 45 8.70 6.53 -26.06
N PRO A 46 8.24 7.09 -27.20
CA PRO A 46 7.35 8.25 -27.17
C PRO A 46 5.98 7.94 -26.55
N LEU A 47 5.45 6.74 -26.80
CA LEU A 47 4.16 6.31 -26.28
C LEU A 47 4.21 6.12 -24.77
N LEU A 48 5.24 5.44 -24.26
CA LEU A 48 5.43 5.24 -22.82
C LEU A 48 5.68 6.55 -22.09
N LYS A 49 6.46 7.48 -22.66
CA LYS A 49 6.66 8.81 -22.06
C LYS A 49 5.38 9.64 -22.00
N LEU A 50 4.57 9.57 -23.06
CA LEU A 50 3.29 10.25 -23.08
C LEU A 50 2.32 9.63 -22.08
N PHE A 51 2.25 8.30 -22.03
CA PHE A 51 1.49 7.57 -21.02
C PHE A 51 1.91 7.99 -19.61
N ASP A 52 3.20 7.93 -19.31
CA ASP A 52 3.76 8.29 -18.01
C ASP A 52 3.42 9.74 -17.61
N SER A 53 3.48 10.66 -18.56
CA SER A 53 3.09 12.06 -18.32
C SER A 53 1.60 12.18 -17.94
N LEU A 54 0.71 11.44 -18.62
CA LEU A 54 -0.72 11.44 -18.30
C LEU A 54 -1.03 10.70 -16.98
N LEU A 55 -0.24 9.69 -16.66
CA LEU A 55 -0.30 8.95 -15.39
C LEU A 55 0.02 9.88 -14.22
N VAL A 56 1.11 10.64 -14.30
CA VAL A 56 1.51 11.60 -13.27
C VAL A 56 0.48 12.73 -13.11
N ILE A 57 -0.20 13.13 -14.18
CA ILE A 57 -1.30 14.11 -14.11
C ILE A 57 -2.55 13.51 -13.43
N GLY A 58 -2.68 12.18 -13.36
CA GLY A 58 -3.81 11.49 -12.74
C GLY A 58 -5.05 11.43 -13.63
N LEU A 59 -4.86 11.25 -14.95
CA LEU A 59 -5.97 11.25 -15.93
C LEU A 59 -6.56 9.86 -16.20
N PHE A 60 -5.87 8.80 -15.80
CA PHE A 60 -6.31 7.42 -15.99
C PHE A 60 -7.21 6.95 -14.85
N ASP A 61 -8.25 6.21 -15.21
CA ASP A 61 -9.13 5.52 -14.25
C ASP A 61 -8.73 4.06 -14.02
N ASP A 62 -9.36 3.41 -13.05
CA ASP A 62 -9.06 2.03 -12.68
C ASP A 62 -9.17 1.04 -13.85
N SER A 63 -10.12 1.26 -14.76
CA SER A 63 -10.32 0.37 -15.91
C SER A 63 -9.17 0.49 -16.93
N GLU A 64 -8.66 1.71 -17.11
CA GLU A 64 -7.51 1.99 -17.97
C GLU A 64 -6.21 1.50 -17.32
N MET A 65 -6.07 1.65 -16.00
CA MET A 65 -4.94 1.11 -15.25
C MET A 65 -4.91 -0.42 -15.31
N GLU A 66 -6.07 -1.08 -15.14
CA GLU A 66 -6.20 -2.53 -15.29
C GLU A 66 -5.81 -2.98 -16.71
N ALA A 67 -6.28 -2.26 -17.74
CA ALA A 67 -5.92 -2.56 -19.13
C ALA A 67 -4.40 -2.42 -19.38
N LEU A 68 -3.76 -1.39 -18.84
CA LEU A 68 -2.31 -1.23 -18.91
C LEU A 68 -1.58 -2.40 -18.24
N LEU A 69 -1.97 -2.76 -17.01
CA LEU A 69 -1.31 -3.82 -16.26
C LEU A 69 -1.40 -5.17 -17.00
N LYS A 70 -2.56 -5.45 -17.62
CA LYS A 70 -2.73 -6.60 -18.51
C LYS A 70 -1.80 -6.56 -19.73
N LEU A 71 -1.57 -5.39 -20.32
CA LEU A 71 -0.61 -5.24 -21.43
C LEU A 71 0.85 -5.44 -20.98
N ILE A 72 1.20 -4.99 -19.78
CA ILE A 72 2.55 -5.14 -19.23
C ILE A 72 2.85 -6.61 -18.96
N HIS A 73 1.99 -7.28 -18.20
CA HIS A 73 2.21 -8.65 -17.76
C HIS A 73 0.88 -9.43 -17.62
N PRO A 74 0.32 -9.98 -18.73
CA PRO A 74 -0.97 -10.67 -18.74
C PRO A 74 -1.06 -11.78 -17.69
N ALA A 75 0.00 -12.59 -17.54
CA ALA A 75 0.01 -13.71 -16.59
C ALA A 75 -0.11 -13.30 -15.11
N ALA A 76 0.12 -12.03 -14.78
CA ALA A 76 -0.01 -11.51 -13.42
C ALA A 76 -1.33 -10.74 -13.23
N PHE A 77 -1.78 -10.03 -14.25
CA PHE A 77 -2.87 -9.04 -14.13
C PHE A 77 -4.13 -9.36 -14.92
N ASP A 78 -4.12 -10.35 -15.81
CA ASP A 78 -5.31 -10.79 -16.53
C ASP A 78 -5.93 -12.03 -15.86
N PRO A 79 -7.11 -11.90 -15.21
CA PRO A 79 -7.81 -13.03 -14.60
C PRO A 79 -8.17 -14.14 -15.60
N ASN A 80 -8.27 -13.79 -16.89
CA ASN A 80 -8.61 -14.72 -17.96
C ASN A 80 -7.37 -15.30 -18.66
N TYR A 81 -6.16 -15.04 -18.15
CA TYR A 81 -4.94 -15.56 -18.75
C TYR A 81 -4.87 -17.09 -18.67
N GLU A 82 -4.69 -17.73 -19.82
CA GLU A 82 -4.46 -19.17 -19.93
C GLU A 82 -2.98 -19.45 -20.25
N PRO A 83 -2.28 -20.22 -19.39
CA PRO A 83 -0.89 -20.62 -19.65
C PRO A 83 -0.77 -21.41 -20.96
N GLY A 84 0.21 -21.05 -21.79
CA GLY A 84 0.45 -21.70 -23.08
C GLY A 84 -0.30 -21.08 -24.27
N THR A 85 -1.01 -19.97 -24.05
CA THR A 85 -1.56 -19.14 -25.14
C THR A 85 -0.49 -18.26 -25.80
N THR A 86 -0.82 -17.65 -26.94
CA THR A 86 0.04 -16.67 -27.63
C THR A 86 -0.06 -15.26 -27.04
N GLN A 87 -0.79 -15.08 -25.94
CA GLN A 87 -0.92 -13.80 -25.26
C GLN A 87 0.37 -13.51 -24.51
N LYS A 88 1.19 -12.60 -25.07
CA LYS A 88 2.42 -12.14 -24.44
C LYS A 88 2.31 -10.69 -23.98
N GLY A 89 2.93 -10.37 -22.86
CA GLY A 89 3.05 -9.01 -22.32
C GLY A 89 4.29 -8.27 -22.82
N LEU A 90 4.37 -6.98 -22.48
CA LEU A 90 5.57 -6.17 -22.71
C LEU A 90 6.81 -6.73 -22.01
N THR A 91 6.66 -7.37 -20.85
CA THR A 91 7.78 -7.97 -20.11
C THR A 91 8.30 -9.26 -20.74
N GLU A 92 7.56 -9.86 -21.67
CA GLU A 92 7.88 -11.15 -22.30
C GLU A 92 8.40 -11.00 -23.73
N ILE A 93 8.51 -9.77 -24.23
CA ILE A 93 9.12 -9.42 -25.52
C ILE A 93 10.51 -8.82 -25.33
N GLU A 94 11.37 -8.94 -26.34
CA GLU A 94 12.70 -8.32 -26.33
C GLU A 94 12.56 -6.79 -26.50
N LEU A 95 12.61 -6.08 -25.38
CA LEU A 95 12.61 -4.61 -25.34
C LEU A 95 14.02 -4.05 -25.37
N SER A 96 14.19 -2.91 -26.06
CA SER A 96 15.41 -2.10 -25.97
C SER A 96 15.60 -1.54 -24.57
N GLU A 97 16.85 -1.28 -24.18
CA GLU A 97 17.20 -0.80 -22.84
C GLU A 97 16.46 0.49 -22.45
N TYR A 98 16.33 1.44 -23.38
CA TYR A 98 15.60 2.69 -23.15
C TYR A 98 14.12 2.46 -22.83
N VAL A 99 13.49 1.47 -23.47
CA VAL A 99 12.08 1.12 -23.24
C VAL A 99 11.92 0.47 -21.86
N LYS A 100 12.87 -0.38 -21.45
CA LYS A 100 12.90 -0.95 -20.10
C LYS A 100 12.98 0.15 -19.03
N ILE A 101 13.82 1.16 -19.23
CA ILE A 101 13.92 2.30 -18.30
C ILE A 101 12.58 3.05 -18.20
N GLN A 102 11.90 3.30 -19.32
CA GLN A 102 10.58 3.95 -19.28
C GLN A 102 9.54 3.09 -18.55
N LEU A 103 9.58 1.77 -18.74
CA LEU A 103 8.68 0.86 -18.03
C LEU A 103 8.94 0.88 -16.52
N VAL A 104 10.22 0.92 -16.10
CA VAL A 104 10.59 1.06 -14.69
C VAL A 104 10.07 2.36 -14.09
N ASN A 105 10.19 3.49 -14.80
CA ASN A 105 9.65 4.78 -14.34
C ASN A 105 8.13 4.73 -14.14
N ILE A 106 7.41 4.09 -15.07
CA ILE A 106 5.96 3.91 -14.94
C ILE A 106 5.66 3.08 -13.69
N ILE A 107 6.35 1.95 -13.49
CA ILE A 107 6.18 1.10 -12.31
C ILE A 107 6.49 1.86 -11.00
N ASP A 108 7.52 2.71 -11.00
CA ASP A 108 7.87 3.56 -9.86
C ASP A 108 6.73 4.53 -9.51
N HIS A 109 6.16 5.20 -10.51
CA HIS A 109 4.98 6.04 -10.30
C HIS A 109 3.75 5.24 -9.83
N LEU A 110 3.58 3.99 -10.26
CA LEU A 110 2.52 3.11 -9.73
C LEU A 110 2.74 2.79 -8.24
N CYS A 111 3.99 2.55 -7.82
CA CYS A 111 4.34 2.35 -6.42
C CYS A 111 4.00 3.59 -5.58
N ASP A 112 4.34 4.78 -6.07
CA ASP A 112 4.00 6.05 -5.43
C ASP A 112 2.48 6.24 -5.32
N ILE A 113 1.72 5.85 -6.36
CA ILE A 113 0.26 5.86 -6.34
C ILE A 113 -0.29 4.94 -5.25
N GLN A 114 0.20 3.72 -5.14
CA GLN A 114 -0.22 2.80 -4.08
C GLN A 114 0.13 3.34 -2.69
N LEU A 115 1.33 3.89 -2.51
CA LEU A 115 1.73 4.50 -1.24
C LEU A 115 0.82 5.66 -0.85
N ARG A 116 0.51 6.54 -1.81
CA ARG A 116 -0.41 7.67 -1.59
C ARG A 116 -1.78 7.19 -1.14
N HIS A 117 -2.37 6.20 -1.83
CA HIS A 117 -3.69 5.67 -1.44
C HIS A 117 -3.69 5.02 -0.05
N ARG A 118 -2.58 4.38 0.36
CA ARG A 118 -2.42 3.87 1.73
C ARG A 118 -2.40 5.01 2.75
N ILE A 119 -1.69 6.10 2.47
CA ILE A 119 -1.64 7.28 3.32
C ILE A 119 -3.01 7.98 3.38
N GLU A 120 -3.68 8.15 2.24
CA GLU A 120 -5.04 8.73 2.16
C GLU A 120 -6.04 7.91 2.97
N SER A 121 -5.99 6.58 2.85
CA SER A 121 -6.83 5.66 3.64
C SER A 121 -6.55 5.78 5.14
N LEU A 122 -5.27 5.88 5.54
CA LEU A 122 -4.89 6.13 6.93
C LEU A 122 -5.42 7.47 7.44
N VAL A 123 -5.22 8.55 6.69
CA VAL A 123 -5.72 9.88 7.07
C VAL A 123 -7.24 9.87 7.18
N GLY A 124 -7.94 9.32 6.19
CA GLY A 124 -9.40 9.23 6.17
C GLY A 124 -9.96 8.40 7.34
N PHE A 125 -9.34 7.27 7.67
CA PHE A 125 -9.68 6.50 8.86
C PHE A 125 -9.45 7.32 10.13
N THR A 126 -8.27 7.93 10.29
CA THR A 126 -7.92 8.66 11.51
C THR A 126 -8.83 9.87 11.77
N GLU A 127 -9.26 10.57 10.73
CA GLU A 127 -10.19 11.71 10.87
C GLU A 127 -11.52 11.27 11.48
N GLY A 128 -12.16 10.24 10.89
CA GLY A 128 -13.42 9.70 11.39
C GLY A 128 -13.27 9.09 12.79
N PHE A 129 -12.21 8.30 12.99
CA PHE A 129 -11.93 7.65 14.27
C PHE A 129 -11.72 8.66 15.41
N VAL A 130 -10.95 9.72 15.19
CA VAL A 130 -10.72 10.75 16.20
C VAL A 130 -12.00 11.51 16.53
N ALA A 131 -12.88 11.76 15.55
CA ALA A 131 -14.17 12.40 15.78
C ALA A 131 -15.08 11.52 16.67
N GLU A 132 -15.17 10.22 16.40
CA GLU A 132 -15.93 9.29 17.25
C GLU A 132 -15.32 9.16 18.65
N LEU A 133 -13.99 9.10 18.75
CA LEU A 133 -13.26 9.02 20.01
C LEU A 133 -13.52 10.25 20.90
N GLN A 134 -13.57 11.44 20.32
CA GLN A 134 -13.90 12.68 21.04
C GLN A 134 -15.35 12.68 21.53
N GLN A 135 -16.28 12.15 20.73
CA GLN A 135 -17.68 12.01 21.16
C GLN A 135 -17.83 11.01 22.31
N ASP A 136 -17.12 9.88 22.23
CA ASP A 136 -17.04 8.86 23.27
C ASP A 136 -16.48 9.45 24.58
N GLN A 137 -15.38 10.21 24.49
CA GLN A 137 -14.82 10.95 25.63
C GLN A 137 -15.79 12.00 26.20
N CYS A 138 -16.52 12.74 25.34
CA CYS A 138 -17.51 13.71 25.76
C CYS A 138 -18.68 13.07 26.53
N LYS A 139 -19.16 11.90 26.07
CA LYS A 139 -20.19 11.12 26.78
C LYS A 139 -19.69 10.70 28.16
N ARG A 140 -18.50 10.10 28.26
CA ARG A 140 -17.88 9.74 29.56
C ARG A 140 -17.76 10.94 30.49
N TYR A 141 -17.39 12.11 29.98
CA TYR A 141 -17.31 13.33 30.76
C TYR A 141 -18.68 13.75 31.32
N MET A 142 -19.72 13.74 30.48
CA MET A 142 -21.07 14.09 30.90
C MET A 142 -21.62 13.10 31.93
N ASP A 143 -21.36 11.81 31.77
CA ASP A 143 -21.77 10.78 32.72
C ASP A 143 -21.16 11.04 34.10
N ILE A 144 -19.85 11.34 34.17
CA ILE A 144 -19.16 11.69 35.42
C ILE A 144 -19.78 12.93 36.06
N LYS A 145 -20.12 13.94 35.26
CA LYS A 145 -20.71 15.20 35.75
C LYS A 145 -22.13 15.02 36.29
N GLN A 146 -22.89 14.05 35.78
CA GLN A 146 -24.27 13.80 36.16
C GLN A 146 -24.40 12.74 37.28
N SER A 147 -23.40 11.89 37.45
CA SER A 147 -23.35 10.89 38.52
C SER A 147 -22.85 11.47 39.85
N ASP A 148 -23.48 11.08 40.95
CA ASP A 148 -22.98 11.34 42.30
C ASP A 148 -22.03 10.20 42.69
N MET A 149 -20.73 10.49 42.78
CA MET A 149 -19.69 9.49 43.03
C MET A 149 -18.78 9.87 44.20
N SER A 150 -18.16 8.87 44.82
CA SER A 150 -17.23 9.12 45.92
C SER A 150 -15.99 9.90 45.45
N PRO A 151 -15.30 10.64 46.33
CA PRO A 151 -14.07 11.36 45.98
C PRO A 151 -12.98 10.46 45.39
N ALA A 152 -12.90 9.19 45.83
CA ALA A 152 -11.94 8.21 45.34
C ALA A 152 -12.23 7.79 43.88
N GLU A 153 -13.50 7.51 43.57
CA GLU A 153 -13.93 7.17 42.20
C GLU A 153 -13.79 8.37 41.26
N ALA A 154 -14.12 9.57 41.73
CA ALA A 154 -13.94 10.81 40.98
C ALA A 154 -12.46 11.06 40.63
N ALA A 155 -11.54 10.85 41.59
CA ALA A 155 -10.12 10.98 41.35
C ALA A 155 -9.61 10.01 40.28
N LYS A 156 -10.06 8.74 40.30
CA LYS A 156 -9.74 7.73 39.28
C LYS A 156 -10.31 8.13 37.90
N LYS A 157 -11.62 8.38 37.80
CA LYS A 157 -12.31 8.64 36.52
C LYS A 157 -11.90 9.96 35.87
N THR A 158 -11.57 10.98 36.65
CA THR A 158 -11.19 12.29 36.09
C THR A 158 -9.73 12.38 35.65
N LYS A 159 -8.92 11.34 35.87
CA LYS A 159 -7.51 11.29 35.44
C LYS A 159 -7.35 11.40 33.92
N GLU A 160 -8.34 10.96 33.13
CA GLU A 160 -8.35 11.14 31.67
C GLU A 160 -8.38 12.63 31.30
N PHE A 161 -9.34 13.39 31.84
CA PHE A 161 -9.59 14.80 31.48
C PHE A 161 -8.58 15.78 32.06
N ARG A 162 -7.75 15.36 33.01
CA ARG A 162 -6.69 16.19 33.61
C ARG A 162 -5.35 16.07 32.87
N CYS A 163 -5.18 15.04 32.04
CA CYS A 163 -3.95 14.81 31.27
C CYS A 163 -3.87 15.73 30.04
N PRO A 164 -2.66 16.12 29.60
CA PRO A 164 -2.45 16.78 28.31
C PRO A 164 -2.94 15.91 27.13
N PRO A 165 -3.32 16.50 25.98
CA PRO A 165 -3.88 15.75 24.84
C PRO A 165 -3.01 14.59 24.34
N LYS A 166 -1.68 14.76 24.34
CA LYS A 166 -0.75 13.68 23.94
C LYS A 166 -0.84 12.47 24.87
N GLU A 167 -0.84 12.70 26.18
CA GLU A 167 -0.95 11.63 27.18
C GLU A 167 -2.32 10.98 27.16
N GLN A 168 -3.39 11.75 26.91
CA GLN A 168 -4.73 11.23 26.71
C GLN A 168 -4.77 10.25 25.54
N MET A 169 -4.21 10.65 24.38
CA MET A 169 -4.13 9.78 23.20
C MET A 169 -3.31 8.53 23.48
N PHE A 170 -2.16 8.61 24.14
CA PHE A 170 -1.38 7.42 24.50
C PHE A 170 -2.17 6.45 25.40
N ARG A 171 -2.94 6.96 26.37
CA ARG A 171 -3.78 6.11 27.23
C ARG A 171 -4.93 5.48 26.44
N LEU A 172 -5.55 6.22 25.52
CA LEU A 172 -6.64 5.74 24.67
C LEU A 172 -6.17 4.74 23.60
N LEU A 173 -4.93 4.84 23.13
CA LEU A 173 -4.39 3.94 22.10
C LEU A 173 -3.77 2.66 22.67
N LYS A 174 -3.63 2.54 24.01
CA LYS A 174 -3.22 1.31 24.70
C LYS A 174 -4.35 0.26 24.73
N CYS A 175 -4.96 -0.03 23.59
CA CYS A 175 -6.00 -1.04 23.43
C CYS A 175 -5.39 -2.45 23.47
N LYS A 176 -4.98 -2.94 24.64
CA LYS A 176 -4.57 -4.34 24.80
C LYS A 176 -5.76 -5.26 24.56
N VAL A 177 -5.54 -6.38 23.87
CA VAL A 177 -6.52 -7.47 23.81
C VAL A 177 -6.73 -7.96 25.24
N LYS A 178 -7.98 -8.04 25.69
CA LYS A 178 -8.29 -8.72 26.96
C LYS A 178 -8.02 -10.21 26.74
N GLU A 179 -6.94 -10.74 27.30
CA GLU A 179 -6.77 -12.18 27.41
C GLU A 179 -7.90 -12.70 28.32
N GLU A 180 -8.72 -13.61 27.80
CA GLU A 180 -9.93 -14.11 28.49
C GLU A 180 -9.63 -14.92 29.76
N GLU A 181 -8.35 -15.18 30.08
CA GLU A 181 -7.93 -15.93 31.27
C GLU A 181 -6.80 -15.24 32.05
N ALA A 182 -7.02 -14.00 32.51
CA ALA A 182 -6.22 -13.47 33.62
C ALA A 182 -6.88 -13.88 34.94
N THR A 183 -6.28 -14.88 35.59
CA THR A 183 -6.57 -15.30 36.96
C THR A 183 -6.76 -14.09 37.89
N ILE A 184 -7.86 -14.13 38.63
CA ILE A 184 -8.31 -13.14 39.61
C ILE A 184 -7.32 -13.14 40.80
N LEU A 185 -6.16 -12.49 40.66
CA LEU A 185 -5.18 -12.35 41.75
C LEU A 185 -4.36 -11.06 41.58
N ASP A 186 -4.98 -9.90 41.81
CA ASP A 186 -4.47 -8.82 42.70
C ASP A 186 -5.40 -7.60 42.58
N ASP A 187 -5.83 -7.06 43.73
CA ASP A 187 -6.67 -5.84 43.84
C ASP A 187 -5.97 -4.55 43.32
N ASP A 188 -4.77 -4.67 42.75
CA ASP A 188 -3.95 -3.58 42.22
C ASP A 188 -3.78 -3.59 40.67
N VAL A 189 -4.33 -4.59 39.95
CA VAL A 189 -4.24 -4.70 38.47
C VAL A 189 -5.40 -4.00 37.73
N GLU A 190 -6.23 -3.22 38.43
CA GLU A 190 -7.29 -2.39 37.81
C GLU A 190 -6.71 -1.22 36.96
N TYR A 191 -5.40 -1.01 37.01
CA TYR A 191 -4.70 0.05 36.30
C TYR A 191 -4.37 -0.34 34.84
N ASP A 192 -4.81 0.51 33.90
CA ASP A 192 -4.47 0.52 32.46
C ASP A 192 -5.43 -0.25 31.52
N GLN A 193 -6.68 -0.48 31.93
CA GLN A 193 -7.74 -0.74 30.94
C GLN A 193 -7.97 0.52 30.10
N CYS A 194 -7.89 0.37 28.77
CA CYS A 194 -8.21 1.42 27.83
C CYS A 194 -9.65 1.90 28.07
N PRO A 195 -9.88 3.20 28.37
CA PRO A 195 -11.22 3.71 28.66
C PRO A 195 -12.08 3.92 27.40
N MET A 196 -11.51 3.69 26.22
CA MET A 196 -12.20 3.73 24.93
C MET A 196 -13.25 2.63 24.84
N ALA A 197 -14.42 2.94 24.27
CA ALA A 197 -15.46 1.95 24.05
C ALA A 197 -14.99 0.75 23.20
N GLU A 198 -15.45 -0.46 23.53
CA GLU A 198 -15.01 -1.71 22.89
C GLU A 198 -15.20 -1.71 21.37
N ASN A 199 -16.27 -1.08 20.86
CA ASN A 199 -16.51 -0.95 19.43
C ASN A 199 -15.41 -0.13 18.73
N LEU A 200 -14.96 0.97 19.34
CA LEU A 200 -13.88 1.80 18.81
C LEU A 200 -12.54 1.06 18.88
N GLN A 201 -12.30 0.31 19.97
CA GLN A 201 -11.11 -0.53 20.06
C GLN A 201 -11.09 -1.60 18.96
N GLN A 202 -12.23 -2.22 18.68
CA GLN A 202 -12.35 -3.22 17.61
C GLN A 202 -12.13 -2.59 16.23
N GLN A 203 -12.76 -1.44 15.94
CA GLN A 203 -12.55 -0.72 14.69
C GLN A 203 -11.06 -0.39 14.45
N LEU A 204 -10.35 0.05 15.49
CA LEU A 204 -8.90 0.31 15.39
C LEU A 204 -8.11 -0.97 15.10
N ARG A 205 -8.44 -2.07 15.77
CA ARG A 205 -7.81 -3.38 15.54
C ARG A 205 -8.07 -3.90 14.12
N ASP A 206 -9.30 -3.82 13.65
CA ASP A 206 -9.71 -4.23 12.30
C ASP A 206 -8.98 -3.42 11.23
N PHE A 207 -8.88 -2.10 11.41
CA PHE A 207 -8.15 -1.24 10.50
C PHE A 207 -6.64 -1.55 10.48
N CYS A 208 -6.03 -1.76 11.65
CA CYS A 208 -4.62 -2.15 11.73
C CYS A 208 -4.35 -3.49 11.04
N ALA A 209 -5.21 -4.50 11.26
CA ALA A 209 -5.11 -5.80 10.60
C ALA A 209 -5.22 -5.66 9.07
N LEU A 210 -6.19 -4.88 8.59
CA LEU A 210 -6.36 -4.58 7.16
C LEU A 210 -5.12 -3.87 6.59
N LEU A 211 -4.54 -2.92 7.32
CA LEU A 211 -3.33 -2.21 6.88
C LEU A 211 -2.14 -3.17 6.72
N VAL A 212 -1.91 -4.05 7.70
CA VAL A 212 -0.85 -5.07 7.64
C VAL A 212 -1.05 -6.00 6.45
N GLU A 213 -2.27 -6.51 6.25
CA GLU A 213 -2.64 -7.34 5.11
C GLU A 213 -2.32 -6.63 3.77
N LYS A 214 -2.70 -5.34 3.64
CA LYS A 214 -2.50 -4.56 2.41
C LYS A 214 -1.05 -4.18 2.13
N ILE A 215 -0.20 -4.09 3.16
CA ILE A 215 1.24 -3.89 2.99
C ILE A 215 1.92 -5.18 2.47
N GLY A 216 1.25 -6.33 2.60
CA GLY A 216 1.81 -7.63 2.24
C GLY A 216 2.92 -8.05 3.19
N ASN A 217 2.88 -7.55 4.44
CA ASN A 217 3.58 -8.21 5.52
C ASN A 217 2.73 -9.43 5.86
N GLU A 218 2.97 -10.55 5.19
CA GLU A 218 2.49 -11.82 5.74
C GLU A 218 3.12 -11.93 7.13
N ASP A 219 2.34 -12.38 8.12
CA ASP A 219 2.90 -12.89 9.36
C ASP A 219 3.75 -14.10 8.95
N GLU A 220 5.00 -13.86 8.56
CA GLU A 220 5.97 -14.93 8.40
C GLU A 220 6.07 -15.55 9.79
N VAL A 221 5.36 -16.66 10.00
CA VAL A 221 5.49 -17.60 11.13
C VAL A 221 6.89 -18.25 11.11
N ASN A 222 7.89 -17.55 10.56
CA ASN A 222 9.22 -18.03 10.25
C ASN A 222 10.29 -16.98 10.59
N ASP A 223 9.98 -16.04 11.48
CA ASP A 223 10.98 -15.14 12.09
C ASP A 223 12.16 -15.93 12.68
N GLU A 224 11.95 -17.20 13.08
CA GLU A 224 13.04 -18.10 13.52
C GLU A 224 14.09 -18.36 12.42
N GLU A 225 13.73 -18.52 11.14
CA GLU A 225 14.71 -18.72 10.04
C GLU A 225 15.34 -17.40 9.56
N ARG A 226 14.65 -16.26 9.73
CA ARG A 226 15.21 -14.94 9.38
C ARG A 226 16.20 -14.43 10.42
N GLN A 227 16.01 -14.79 11.70
CA GLN A 227 16.95 -14.46 12.77
C GLN A 227 18.32 -15.15 12.57
N ASP A 228 18.34 -16.36 12.02
CA ASP A 228 19.57 -17.13 11.77
C ASP A 228 20.42 -16.60 10.60
N LEU A 229 19.83 -15.80 9.70
CA LEU A 229 20.54 -15.14 8.60
C LEU A 229 21.15 -13.77 9.00
N ILE A 230 20.83 -13.28 10.21
CA ILE A 230 21.49 -12.12 10.79
C ILE A 230 22.57 -12.64 11.74
N GLU A 231 23.63 -13.23 11.18
CA GLU A 231 24.89 -13.32 11.90
C GLU A 231 25.30 -11.88 12.28
N THR A 232 25.37 -11.64 13.59
CA THR A 232 25.79 -10.37 14.18
C THR A 232 27.26 -10.13 13.87
N GLU A 233 27.56 -9.54 12.71
CA GLU A 233 28.76 -8.72 12.57
C GLU A 233 28.42 -7.29 13.02
N ASP A 234 29.26 -6.74 13.90
CA ASP A 234 29.14 -5.44 14.56
C ASP A 234 29.09 -4.26 13.56
N GLY A 235 27.94 -4.08 12.93
CA GLY A 235 27.63 -2.93 12.07
C GLY A 235 27.04 -1.76 12.86
N SER A 236 27.25 -0.54 12.35
CA SER A 236 26.68 0.68 12.94
C SER A 236 25.15 0.59 12.96
N TRP A 237 24.48 1.21 13.93
CA TRP A 237 23.00 1.27 14.00
C TRP A 237 22.37 1.82 12.70
N VAL A 238 23.13 2.60 11.92
CA VAL A 238 22.76 3.08 10.59
C VAL A 238 22.68 1.93 9.57
N ASP A 239 23.57 0.94 9.65
CA ASP A 239 23.55 -0.26 8.79
C ASP A 239 22.40 -1.18 9.16
N SER A 240 22.09 -1.31 10.46
CA SER A 240 20.89 -2.03 10.92
C SER A 240 19.61 -1.35 10.44
N LEU A 241 19.54 -0.02 10.50
CA LEU A 241 18.40 0.75 9.98
C LEU A 241 18.31 0.68 8.45
N ALA A 242 19.44 0.72 7.76
CA ALA A 242 19.50 0.60 6.30
C ALA A 242 19.02 -0.78 5.84
N ARG A 243 19.35 -1.87 6.55
CA ARG A 243 18.84 -3.22 6.25
C ARG A 243 17.33 -3.37 6.53
N LEU A 244 16.80 -2.62 7.49
CA LEU A 244 15.37 -2.61 7.81
C LEU A 244 14.55 -1.81 6.78
N VAL A 245 15.10 -0.70 6.28
CA VAL A 245 14.43 0.22 5.35
C VAL A 245 14.63 -0.19 3.90
N VAL A 246 15.80 -0.74 3.54
CA VAL A 246 16.10 -1.28 2.22
C VAL A 246 15.79 -2.77 2.27
N ALA A 247 14.52 -3.13 2.10
CA ALA A 247 14.15 -4.50 1.80
C ALA A 247 14.86 -4.90 0.50
N VAL A 248 16.00 -5.59 0.60
CA VAL A 248 16.67 -6.18 -0.55
C VAL A 248 15.69 -7.22 -1.12
N PRO A 249 15.22 -7.06 -2.37
CA PRO A 249 14.36 -8.07 -2.98
C PRO A 249 15.09 -9.42 -2.94
N PRO A 250 14.39 -10.54 -2.64
CA PRO A 250 15.02 -11.84 -2.66
C PRO A 250 15.68 -12.08 -4.03
N PRO A 251 16.86 -12.73 -4.07
CA PRO A 251 17.54 -12.99 -5.33
C PRO A 251 16.60 -13.76 -6.28
N PRO A 252 16.58 -13.42 -7.58
CA PRO A 252 15.72 -14.12 -8.53
C PRO A 252 16.04 -15.62 -8.49
N PRO A 253 15.02 -16.49 -8.52
CA PRO A 253 15.23 -17.93 -8.43
C PRO A 253 16.12 -18.40 -9.60
N PRO A 254 16.99 -19.40 -9.37
CA PRO A 254 18.03 -19.80 -10.33
C PRO A 254 17.51 -20.46 -11.61
N ASP A 255 16.20 -20.69 -11.73
CA ASP A 255 15.60 -21.46 -12.83
C ASP A 255 14.46 -20.66 -13.48
N GLU A 256 14.71 -20.12 -14.68
CA GLU A 256 13.75 -19.32 -15.48
C GLU A 256 12.41 -20.05 -15.71
N LYS A 257 12.42 -21.38 -15.72
CA LYS A 257 11.22 -22.20 -15.91
C LYS A 257 10.26 -22.18 -14.70
N VAL A 258 10.77 -21.89 -13.51
CA VAL A 258 9.95 -21.74 -12.28
C VAL A 258 9.26 -20.37 -12.24
N LEU A 259 9.85 -19.34 -12.87
CA LEU A 259 9.23 -18.02 -13.04
C LEU A 259 8.04 -18.08 -14.02
N ILE A 260 8.15 -18.86 -15.10
CA ILE A 260 7.10 -19.00 -16.13
C ILE A 260 5.89 -19.80 -15.64
N THR A 261 6.07 -20.67 -14.64
CA THR A 261 5.01 -21.55 -14.10
C THR A 261 4.31 -21.00 -12.88
N LYS A 262 4.90 -20.00 -12.20
CA LYS A 262 4.19 -19.23 -11.20
C LYS A 262 3.24 -18.29 -11.94
N LYS A 263 1.92 -18.53 -11.82
CA LYS A 263 0.94 -17.42 -11.83
C LYS A 263 1.58 -16.33 -10.97
N GLY A 264 1.61 -15.08 -11.44
CA GLY A 264 2.38 -13.99 -10.81
C GLY A 264 2.26 -13.93 -9.28
N THR A 265 3.09 -13.11 -8.63
CA THR A 265 2.97 -12.91 -7.17
C THR A 265 1.52 -12.58 -6.80
N ARG A 266 1.02 -13.09 -5.66
CA ARG A 266 -0.38 -12.90 -5.20
C ARG A 266 -0.76 -11.42 -5.08
N ASN A 267 0.23 -10.53 -5.01
CA ASN A 267 0.11 -9.10 -4.92
C ASN A 267 1.15 -8.44 -5.85
N PHE A 268 1.07 -7.12 -6.03
CA PHE A 268 2.00 -6.35 -6.87
C PHE A 268 3.46 -6.32 -6.34
N ARG A 269 3.67 -6.73 -5.08
CA ARG A 269 4.96 -6.74 -4.40
C ARG A 269 5.75 -8.00 -4.79
#